data_AF-A0A536HX77-F1
#
_entry.id   AF-A0A536HX77-F1
#
_cell.length_a   1.000
_cell.length_b   1.000
_cell.length_c   1.000
_cell.angle_alpha   90.00
_cell.angle_beta   90.00
_cell.angle_gamma   90.00
#
_symmetry.space_group_name_H-M   'P 1'
#
loop_
_entity.id
_entity.type
_entity.pdbx_description
1 polymer ?
#
loop_
_entity_poly.entity_id
_entity_poly.type
_entity_poly.pdbx_seq_one_letter_code
_entity_poly.pdbx_strand_id
1 'polypeptide(L)'
;MAAAIALGAALSQSAGASADTTLGVTVLGQQDIRWSLYGLGSSPAETVGSSGCAITSVVMMLNYYGIRTDPGFLNVWLTQHGGYAFDDKILWSTIDSYSNGRVIFTGWLGPDINLITSEIDAGRPVITEVRLGGNQHFVILTGYDASGYIINDPWFGDTVYFVARYGDPSSGIVSIRTYRGGGRISWIANGGAAPHRAQ
;
A
#
# COMPACT_ATOMS: atom_id res chain seq x y z
N MET A 1 -55.18 -11.00 40.03
CA MET A 1 -54.08 -10.05 39.73
C MET A 1 -53.04 -10.81 38.95
N ALA A 2 -52.90 -10.52 37.65
CA ALA A 2 -51.90 -11.13 36.78
C ALA A 2 -50.91 -10.03 36.39
N ALA A 3 -49.63 -10.23 36.67
CA ALA A 3 -48.57 -9.42 36.08
C ALA A 3 -47.48 -10.39 35.61
N ALA A 4 -47.32 -10.42 34.30
CA ALA A 4 -46.50 -11.34 33.57
C ALA A 4 -45.01 -11.00 33.65
N ILE A 5 -44.24 -12.06 33.48
CA ILE A 5 -42.80 -12.17 33.29
C ILE A 5 -42.34 -11.30 32.12
N ALA A 6 -41.25 -10.55 32.30
CA ALA A 6 -40.45 -10.04 31.21
C ALA A 6 -39.01 -10.54 31.36
N LEU A 7 -38.66 -11.58 30.61
CA LEU A 7 -37.26 -11.94 30.34
C LEU A 7 -36.66 -10.87 29.43
N GLY A 8 -35.68 -10.13 29.93
CA GLY A 8 -34.85 -9.27 29.10
C GLY A 8 -33.96 -10.12 28.19
N ALA A 9 -34.26 -10.13 26.89
CA ALA A 9 -33.34 -10.64 25.88
C ALA A 9 -32.17 -9.65 25.75
N ALA A 10 -30.98 -10.06 26.20
CA ALA A 10 -29.76 -9.33 25.91
C ALA A 10 -29.43 -9.54 24.42
N LEU A 11 -29.55 -8.47 23.63
CA LEU A 11 -29.14 -8.47 22.23
C LEU A 11 -27.63 -8.65 22.16
N SER A 12 -27.20 -9.72 21.51
CA SER A 12 -25.82 -9.96 21.12
C SER A 12 -25.33 -8.79 20.27
N GLN A 13 -24.34 -8.05 20.76
CA GLN A 13 -23.65 -7.02 20.00
C GLN A 13 -22.86 -7.71 18.88
N SER A 14 -23.19 -7.41 17.62
CA SER A 14 -22.41 -7.79 16.46
C SER A 14 -20.98 -7.24 16.60
N ALA A 15 -20.00 -8.11 16.40
CA ALA A 15 -18.59 -7.74 16.28
C ALA A 15 -18.43 -6.58 15.28
N GLY A 16 -17.64 -5.58 15.67
CA GLY A 16 -17.59 -4.27 15.02
C GLY A 16 -17.25 -4.34 13.53
N ALA A 17 -17.93 -3.50 12.75
CA ALA A 17 -17.45 -3.09 11.44
C ALA A 17 -16.02 -2.54 11.61
N SER A 18 -15.08 -3.06 10.81
CA SER A 18 -13.72 -2.54 10.79
C SER A 18 -13.76 -1.05 10.48
N ALA A 19 -13.10 -0.23 11.30
CA ALA A 19 -13.11 1.21 11.10
C ALA A 19 -12.41 1.56 9.77
N ASP A 20 -13.05 2.40 8.95
CA ASP A 20 -12.46 2.92 7.72
C ASP A 20 -11.06 3.48 8.01
N THR A 21 -10.07 3.05 7.23
CA THR A 21 -8.68 3.44 7.41
C THR A 21 -8.12 3.96 6.11
N THR A 22 -7.64 5.21 6.10
CA THR A 22 -6.92 5.78 4.95
C THR A 22 -5.57 6.34 5.39
N LEU A 23 -4.53 5.91 4.69
CA LEU A 23 -3.16 6.38 4.84
C LEU A 23 -2.94 7.54 3.86
N GLY A 24 -2.39 8.65 4.34
CA GLY A 24 -2.08 9.84 3.54
C GLY A 24 -0.90 9.65 2.59
N VAL A 25 -0.94 8.63 1.73
CA VAL A 25 0.05 8.34 0.69
C VAL A 25 -0.30 9.14 -0.56
N THR A 26 0.58 10.07 -0.95
CA THR A 26 0.38 10.86 -2.17
C THR A 26 0.59 10.00 -3.42
N VAL A 27 -0.34 10.09 -4.37
CA VAL A 27 -0.24 9.38 -5.65
C VAL A 27 0.86 9.96 -6.55
N LEU A 28 1.57 9.08 -7.26
CA LEU A 28 2.55 9.41 -8.28
C LEU A 28 2.31 8.52 -9.50
N GLY A 29 2.41 9.09 -10.71
CA GLY A 29 2.33 8.35 -11.96
C GLY A 29 3.72 8.01 -12.50
N GLN A 30 3.93 6.78 -12.97
CA GLN A 30 5.19 6.38 -13.59
C GLN A 30 5.45 7.10 -14.93
N GLN A 31 4.39 7.58 -15.58
CA GLN A 31 4.41 8.26 -16.87
C GLN A 31 4.64 9.79 -16.78
N ASP A 32 4.86 10.33 -15.58
CA ASP A 32 5.18 11.74 -15.40
C ASP A 32 6.43 12.15 -16.19
N ILE A 33 6.35 13.28 -16.91
CA ILE A 33 7.40 13.77 -17.82
C ILE A 33 8.75 13.98 -17.13
N ARG A 34 8.79 14.15 -15.81
CA ARG A 34 10.02 14.35 -15.05
C ARG A 34 10.94 13.14 -15.08
N TRP A 35 10.41 11.92 -15.20
CA TRP A 35 11.18 10.68 -15.13
C TRP A 35 10.78 9.63 -16.16
N SER A 36 9.65 9.78 -16.85
CA SER A 36 9.08 8.74 -17.71
C SER A 36 10.01 8.25 -18.82
N LEU A 37 10.93 9.10 -19.29
CA LEU A 37 11.90 8.77 -20.33
C LEU A 37 13.23 8.20 -19.81
N TYR A 38 13.40 8.06 -18.49
CA TYR A 38 14.62 7.50 -17.94
C TYR A 38 14.61 5.99 -18.15
N GLY A 39 15.72 5.44 -18.68
CA GLY A 39 15.89 3.98 -18.82
C GLY A 39 15.76 3.27 -17.47
N LEU A 40 15.03 2.17 -17.42
CA LEU A 40 14.74 1.43 -16.19
C LEU A 40 15.81 0.38 -15.93
N GLY A 41 16.53 0.50 -14.81
CA GLY A 41 17.61 -0.44 -14.49
C GLY A 41 18.71 -0.45 -15.56
N SER A 42 19.08 -1.66 -16.01
CA SER A 42 19.96 -1.88 -17.16
C SER A 42 19.22 -2.31 -18.43
N SER A 43 17.88 -2.23 -18.44
CA SER A 43 17.09 -2.65 -19.60
C SER A 43 17.41 -1.79 -20.83
N PRO A 44 17.61 -2.41 -22.01
CA PRO A 44 17.88 -1.67 -23.24
C PRO A 44 16.63 -1.04 -23.87
N ALA A 45 15.43 -1.44 -23.42
CA ALA A 45 14.16 -1.06 -24.03
C ALA A 45 13.19 -0.39 -23.05
N GLU A 46 13.29 -0.71 -21.75
CA GLU A 46 12.33 -0.23 -20.77
C GLU A 46 12.72 1.12 -20.18
N THR A 47 11.69 1.89 -19.85
CA THR A 47 11.80 3.18 -19.17
C THR A 47 10.96 3.15 -17.90
N VAL A 48 11.16 4.13 -17.02
CA VAL A 48 10.28 4.32 -15.86
C VAL A 48 8.83 4.49 -16.32
N GLY A 49 8.59 5.19 -17.43
CA GLY A 49 7.26 5.39 -18.00
C GLY A 49 6.60 4.09 -18.48
N SER A 50 7.35 3.21 -19.15
CA SER A 50 6.82 1.97 -19.71
C SER A 50 6.66 0.85 -18.67
N SER A 51 7.57 0.75 -17.69
CA SER A 51 7.64 -0.42 -16.79
C SER A 51 7.97 -0.10 -15.32
N GLY A 52 7.94 1.17 -14.92
CA GLY A 52 8.33 1.63 -13.57
C GLY A 52 7.27 1.50 -12.48
N CYS A 53 6.23 0.68 -12.63
CA CYS A 53 5.12 0.56 -11.68
C CYS A 53 5.59 0.17 -10.26
N ALA A 54 6.54 -0.78 -10.16
CA ALA A 54 7.09 -1.25 -8.89
C ALA A 54 7.84 -0.14 -8.15
N ILE A 55 8.79 0.52 -8.81
CA ILE A 55 9.60 1.58 -8.18
C ILE A 55 8.76 2.81 -7.86
N THR A 56 7.76 3.13 -8.67
CA THR A 56 6.86 4.27 -8.39
C THR A 56 6.01 3.99 -7.14
N SER A 57 5.53 2.75 -6.98
CA SER A 57 4.85 2.31 -5.75
C SER A 57 5.75 2.37 -4.51
N VAL A 58 7.01 1.96 -4.65
CA VAL A 58 8.01 2.10 -3.58
C VAL A 58 8.26 3.56 -3.22
N VAL A 59 8.36 4.46 -4.20
CA VAL A 59 8.55 5.89 -3.93
C VAL A 59 7.36 6.50 -3.19
N MET A 60 6.13 6.13 -3.56
CA MET A 60 4.94 6.56 -2.82
C MET A 60 5.02 6.14 -1.33
N MET A 61 5.41 4.89 -1.06
CA MET A 61 5.66 4.40 0.30
C MET A 61 6.81 5.13 1.01
N LEU A 62 7.95 5.34 0.35
CA LEU A 62 9.10 6.04 0.92
C LEU A 62 8.75 7.47 1.32
N ASN A 63 8.03 8.19 0.45
CA ASN A 63 7.55 9.53 0.73
C ASN A 63 6.56 9.54 1.90
N TYR A 64 5.69 8.54 2.03
CA TYR A 64 4.80 8.37 3.19
C TYR A 64 5.57 8.23 4.51
N TYR A 65 6.71 7.53 4.51
CA TYR A 65 7.62 7.42 5.66
C TYR A 65 8.57 8.61 5.82
N GLY A 66 8.42 9.67 5.01
CA GLY A 66 9.20 10.91 5.10
C GLY A 66 10.60 10.81 4.49
N ILE A 67 10.83 9.87 3.58
CA ILE A 67 12.04 9.78 2.76
C ILE A 67 11.73 10.46 1.44
N ARG A 68 12.27 11.67 1.24
CA ARG A 68 12.00 12.49 0.05
C ARG A 68 12.76 11.93 -1.15
N THR A 69 12.02 11.37 -2.11
CA THR A 69 12.56 10.91 -3.39
C THR A 69 11.48 10.94 -4.48
N ASP A 70 11.88 10.72 -5.73
CA ASP A 70 11.00 10.46 -6.87
C ASP A 70 11.41 9.17 -7.61
N PRO A 71 10.60 8.68 -8.57
CA PRO A 71 10.91 7.47 -9.33
C PRO A 71 12.22 7.55 -10.11
N GLY A 72 12.59 8.73 -10.62
CA GLY A 72 13.85 8.93 -11.33
C GLY A 72 15.06 8.75 -10.43
N PHE A 73 15.07 9.41 -9.26
CA PHE A 73 16.16 9.28 -8.29
C PHE A 73 16.30 7.86 -7.74
N LEU A 74 15.19 7.22 -7.37
CA LEU A 74 15.25 5.84 -6.88
C LEU A 74 15.77 4.90 -7.98
N ASN A 75 15.29 5.06 -9.22
CA ASN A 75 15.75 4.25 -10.34
C ASN A 75 17.27 4.35 -10.54
N VAL A 76 17.81 5.57 -10.64
CA VAL A 76 19.25 5.80 -10.82
C VAL A 76 20.05 5.17 -9.69
N TRP A 77 19.60 5.33 -8.44
CA TRP A 77 20.29 4.74 -7.30
C TRP A 77 20.29 3.21 -7.36
N LEU A 78 19.13 2.59 -7.63
CA LEU A 78 19.01 1.15 -7.76
C LEU A 78 19.93 0.61 -8.88
N THR A 79 19.96 1.26 -10.05
CA THR A 79 20.86 0.87 -11.14
C THR A 79 22.33 0.88 -10.70
N GLN A 80 22.75 1.88 -9.93
CA GLN A 80 24.15 2.01 -9.50
C GLN A 80 24.54 1.07 -8.34
N HIS A 81 23.58 0.61 -7.55
CA HIS A 81 23.82 -0.16 -6.31
C HIS A 81 23.39 -1.63 -6.43
N GLY A 82 23.20 -2.14 -7.66
CA GLY A 82 22.76 -3.53 -7.87
C GLY A 82 21.36 -3.79 -7.34
N GLY A 83 20.48 -2.79 -7.39
CA GLY A 83 19.10 -2.82 -6.91
C GLY A 83 18.11 -3.56 -7.81
N TYR A 84 18.58 -4.11 -8.93
CA TYR A 84 17.77 -4.83 -9.91
C TYR A 84 18.33 -6.23 -10.20
N ALA A 85 17.44 -7.16 -10.50
CA ALA A 85 17.71 -8.45 -11.13
C ALA A 85 17.05 -8.50 -12.51
N PHE A 86 17.57 -9.36 -13.41
CA PHE A 86 17.03 -9.52 -14.78
C PHE A 86 16.78 -8.16 -15.47
N ASP A 87 17.77 -7.28 -15.37
CA ASP A 87 17.82 -5.90 -15.85
C ASP A 87 16.94 -4.86 -15.13
N ASP A 88 15.70 -5.19 -14.77
CA ASP A 88 14.73 -4.18 -14.29
C ASP A 88 13.83 -4.63 -13.12
N LYS A 89 14.01 -5.85 -12.60
CA LYS A 89 13.21 -6.37 -11.48
C LYS A 89 13.80 -5.92 -10.16
N ILE A 90 13.10 -5.02 -9.48
CA ILE A 90 13.54 -4.49 -8.19
C ILE A 90 13.85 -5.61 -7.19
N LEU A 91 15.01 -5.53 -6.55
CA LEU A 91 15.34 -6.33 -5.37
C LEU A 91 14.77 -5.64 -4.14
N TRP A 92 13.59 -6.07 -3.70
CA TRP A 92 12.77 -5.38 -2.69
C TRP A 92 13.49 -5.00 -1.38
N SER A 93 14.44 -5.83 -0.91
CA SER A 93 15.24 -5.59 0.30
C SER A 93 16.30 -4.50 0.15
N THR A 94 16.62 -4.06 -1.07
CA THR A 94 17.60 -2.97 -1.29
C THR A 94 17.06 -1.62 -0.82
N ILE A 95 15.75 -1.51 -0.61
CA ILE A 95 15.11 -0.35 -0.01
C ILE A 95 15.57 -0.11 1.44
N ASP A 96 15.98 -1.16 2.15
CA ASP A 96 16.58 -1.06 3.48
C ASP A 96 17.86 -0.22 3.41
N SER A 97 18.69 -0.47 2.40
CA SER A 97 19.93 0.29 2.19
C SER A 97 19.65 1.70 1.66
N TYR A 98 18.73 1.83 0.70
CA TYR A 98 18.33 3.14 0.16
C TYR A 98 17.82 4.09 1.26
N SER A 99 17.02 3.56 2.18
CA SER A 99 16.41 4.30 3.28
C SER A 99 17.32 4.48 4.50
N ASN A 100 18.55 3.95 4.46
CA ASN A 100 19.46 3.87 5.61
C ASN A 100 18.79 3.22 6.84
N GLY A 101 18.11 2.10 6.62
CA GLY A 101 17.43 1.31 7.64
C GLY A 101 16.12 1.90 8.17
N ARG A 102 15.65 3.03 7.63
CA ARG A 102 14.40 3.67 8.08
C ARG A 102 13.16 2.93 7.60
N VAL A 103 13.25 2.22 6.47
CA VAL A 103 12.17 1.39 5.93
C VAL A 103 12.75 0.02 5.64
N ILE A 104 12.25 -1.00 6.32
CA ILE A 104 12.76 -2.37 6.30
C ILE A 104 11.77 -3.26 5.57
N PHE A 105 12.25 -4.00 4.57
CA PHE A 105 11.48 -5.02 3.88
C PHE A 105 11.16 -6.17 4.83
N THR A 106 9.88 -6.52 4.92
CA THR A 106 9.43 -7.57 5.86
C THR A 106 8.91 -8.82 5.18
N GLY A 107 8.60 -8.78 3.89
CA GLY A 107 8.27 -10.01 3.19
C GLY A 107 7.69 -9.81 1.80
N TRP A 108 7.82 -10.89 1.02
CA TRP A 108 7.09 -11.14 -0.21
C TRP A 108 6.18 -12.33 0.06
N LEU A 109 4.87 -12.11 0.00
CA LEU A 109 3.88 -13.13 0.34
C LEU A 109 2.81 -13.25 -0.77
N GLY A 110 2.01 -14.31 -0.72
CA GLY A 110 0.81 -14.45 -1.55
C GLY A 110 -0.30 -13.45 -1.18
N PRO A 111 -1.49 -13.56 -1.78
CA PRO A 111 -2.62 -12.64 -1.57
C PRO A 111 -3.31 -12.85 -0.22
N ASP A 112 -2.62 -12.58 0.88
CA ASP A 112 -3.16 -12.69 2.24
C ASP A 112 -3.95 -11.42 2.61
N ILE A 113 -5.28 -11.50 2.47
CA ILE A 113 -6.20 -10.39 2.75
C ILE A 113 -6.14 -9.94 4.20
N ASN A 114 -6.02 -10.88 5.15
CA ASN A 114 -5.96 -10.55 6.57
C ASN A 114 -4.67 -9.81 6.91
N LEU A 115 -3.55 -10.26 6.33
CA LEU A 115 -2.28 -9.57 6.48
C LEU A 115 -2.34 -8.15 5.90
N ILE A 116 -2.91 -7.98 4.70
CA ILE A 116 -3.11 -6.65 4.09
C ILE A 116 -3.88 -5.72 5.03
N THR A 117 -5.04 -6.16 5.55
CA THR A 117 -5.83 -5.34 6.49
C THR A 117 -4.99 -4.98 7.72
N SER A 118 -4.29 -5.95 8.31
CA SER A 118 -3.48 -5.73 9.51
C SER A 118 -2.28 -4.80 9.30
N GLU A 119 -1.70 -4.79 8.10
CA GLU A 119 -0.65 -3.84 7.72
C GLU A 119 -1.21 -2.42 7.64
N ILE A 120 -2.35 -2.25 6.97
CA ILE A 120 -3.03 -0.95 6.82
C ILE A 120 -3.49 -0.41 8.18
N ASP A 121 -4.12 -1.24 9.02
CA ASP A 121 -4.54 -0.87 10.38
C ASP A 121 -3.35 -0.41 11.24
N ALA A 122 -2.18 -1.00 10.99
CA ALA A 122 -0.96 -0.64 11.67
C ALA A 122 -0.19 0.51 10.98
N GLY A 123 -0.83 1.22 10.06
CA GLY A 123 -0.29 2.42 9.40
C GLY A 123 0.75 2.11 8.31
N ARG A 124 0.75 0.90 7.76
CA ARG A 124 1.75 0.46 6.77
C ARG A 124 1.08 0.20 5.42
N PRO A 125 1.35 1.03 4.39
CA PRO A 125 0.81 0.76 3.06
C PRO A 125 1.48 -0.48 2.46
N VAL A 126 0.74 -1.20 1.61
CA VAL A 126 1.18 -2.50 1.07
C VAL A 126 1.33 -2.39 -0.44
N ILE A 127 2.49 -2.78 -0.96
CA ILE A 127 2.72 -2.82 -2.41
C ILE A 127 2.21 -4.15 -2.94
N THR A 128 1.37 -4.10 -3.97
CA THR A 128 0.55 -5.23 -4.40
C THR A 128 0.75 -5.48 -5.88
N GLU A 129 1.07 -6.72 -6.21
CA GLU A 129 1.12 -7.20 -7.60
C GLU A 129 -0.28 -7.61 -8.06
N VAL A 130 -0.63 -7.14 -9.25
CA VAL A 130 -1.91 -7.39 -9.92
C VAL A 130 -1.65 -7.72 -11.39
N ARG A 131 -2.72 -7.97 -12.16
CA ARG A 131 -2.65 -8.11 -13.61
C ARG A 131 -3.34 -6.93 -14.29
N LEU A 132 -2.58 -6.19 -15.11
CA LEU A 132 -3.11 -5.12 -15.96
C LEU A 132 -2.99 -5.55 -17.43
N GLY A 133 -4.13 -5.77 -18.09
CA GLY A 133 -4.14 -6.29 -19.47
C GLY A 133 -3.41 -7.64 -19.63
N GLY A 134 -3.39 -8.46 -18.58
CA GLY A 134 -2.67 -9.74 -18.53
C GLY A 134 -1.20 -9.65 -18.12
N ASN A 135 -0.60 -8.45 -18.13
CA ASN A 135 0.80 -8.24 -17.74
C ASN A 135 0.94 -8.05 -16.22
N GLN A 136 2.13 -8.32 -15.70
CA GLN A 136 2.46 -8.00 -14.32
C GLN A 136 2.40 -6.48 -14.11
N HIS A 137 1.74 -6.05 -13.03
CA HIS A 137 1.65 -4.65 -12.66
C HIS A 137 1.69 -4.49 -11.15
N PHE A 138 2.12 -3.32 -10.67
CA PHE A 138 2.23 -3.02 -9.25
C PHE A 138 1.47 -1.76 -8.90
N VAL A 139 0.68 -1.84 -7.83
CA VAL A 139 -0.03 -0.73 -7.20
C VAL A 139 0.33 -0.68 -5.71
N ILE A 140 -0.08 0.37 -5.01
CA ILE A 140 0.04 0.44 -3.56
C ILE A 140 -1.34 0.58 -2.92
N LEU A 141 -1.65 -0.30 -1.97
CA LEU A 141 -2.83 -0.24 -1.12
C LEU A 141 -2.59 0.78 -0.01
N THR A 142 -3.49 1.74 0.10
CA THR A 142 -3.34 2.91 0.98
C THR A 142 -4.47 3.03 1.99
N GLY A 143 -5.42 2.10 2.00
CA GLY A 143 -6.56 2.16 2.91
C GLY A 143 -7.65 1.16 2.54
N TYR A 144 -8.73 1.19 3.30
CA TYR A 144 -9.99 0.53 2.98
C TYR A 144 -11.15 1.24 3.69
N ASP A 145 -12.34 1.06 3.15
CA ASP A 145 -13.61 1.38 3.80
C ASP A 145 -14.68 0.33 3.43
N ALA A 146 -15.95 0.62 3.74
CA ALA A 146 -17.07 -0.25 3.38
C ALA A 146 -17.19 -0.61 1.88
N SER A 147 -16.58 0.20 0.99
CA SER A 147 -16.53 -0.02 -0.46
C SER A 147 -15.37 -0.92 -0.91
N GLY A 148 -14.44 -1.22 0.00
CA GLY A 148 -13.27 -2.08 -0.22
C GLY A 148 -11.94 -1.33 -0.12
N TYR A 149 -10.88 -1.95 -0.62
CA TYR A 149 -9.54 -1.39 -0.57
C TYR A 149 -9.37 -0.17 -1.48
N ILE A 150 -8.59 0.80 -1.02
CA ILE A 150 -8.19 1.99 -1.77
C ILE A 150 -6.75 1.78 -2.25
N ILE A 151 -6.49 2.10 -3.51
CA ILE A 151 -5.17 2.02 -4.14
C ILE A 151 -4.74 3.35 -4.75
N ASN A 152 -3.44 3.60 -4.76
CA ASN A 152 -2.81 4.47 -5.75
C ASN A 152 -2.22 3.62 -6.87
N ASP A 153 -2.56 3.94 -8.11
CA ASP A 153 -2.13 3.20 -9.28
C ASP A 153 -1.12 4.01 -10.11
N PRO A 154 0.15 3.61 -10.19
CA PRO A 154 1.16 4.38 -10.89
C PRO A 154 0.99 4.38 -12.41
N TRP A 155 0.26 3.42 -12.99
CA TRP A 155 -0.01 3.43 -14.44
C TRP A 155 -0.98 4.54 -14.82
N PHE A 156 -2.04 4.71 -14.02
CA PHE A 156 -3.08 5.70 -14.26
C PHE A 156 -2.81 7.05 -13.56
N GLY A 157 -1.91 7.06 -12.57
CA GLY A 157 -1.58 8.26 -11.79
C GLY A 157 -2.75 8.73 -10.92
N ASP A 158 -3.62 7.82 -10.49
CA ASP A 158 -4.85 8.13 -9.75
C ASP A 158 -5.03 7.27 -8.48
N THR A 159 -6.01 7.67 -7.67
CA THR A 159 -6.46 6.95 -6.49
C THR A 159 -7.87 6.42 -6.75
N VAL A 160 -8.08 5.11 -6.60
CA VAL A 160 -9.38 4.46 -6.83
C VAL A 160 -9.61 3.32 -5.84
N TYR A 161 -10.83 2.79 -5.78
CA TYR A 161 -11.05 1.50 -5.14
C TYR A 161 -10.46 0.37 -5.98
N PHE A 162 -9.77 -0.56 -5.34
CA PHE A 162 -9.19 -1.75 -5.97
C PHE A 162 -10.23 -2.50 -6.78
N VAL A 163 -11.43 -2.70 -6.21
CA VAL A 163 -12.52 -3.46 -6.83
C VAL A 163 -13.00 -2.85 -8.15
N ALA A 164 -12.91 -1.53 -8.28
CA ALA A 164 -13.33 -0.83 -9.50
C ALA A 164 -12.39 -1.10 -10.69
N ARG A 165 -11.16 -1.56 -10.44
CA ARG A 165 -10.14 -1.77 -11.49
C ARG A 165 -9.68 -3.21 -11.63
N TYR A 166 -9.56 -3.92 -10.52
CA TYR A 166 -8.96 -5.26 -10.47
C TYR A 166 -9.92 -6.33 -9.94
N GLY A 167 -11.19 -5.98 -9.66
CA GLY A 167 -12.22 -6.91 -9.18
C GLY A 167 -12.01 -7.37 -7.74
N ASP A 168 -12.45 -8.58 -7.41
CA ASP A 168 -12.35 -9.12 -6.05
C ASP A 168 -10.87 -9.23 -5.60
N PRO A 169 -10.43 -8.56 -4.51
CA PRO A 169 -9.06 -8.62 -4.01
C PRO A 169 -8.51 -10.04 -3.81
N SER A 170 -9.36 -11.00 -3.42
CA SER A 170 -8.94 -12.40 -3.20
C SER A 170 -8.48 -13.10 -4.47
N SER A 171 -8.87 -12.60 -5.64
CA SER A 171 -8.50 -13.14 -6.95
C SER A 171 -7.68 -12.16 -7.81
N GLY A 172 -7.85 -10.86 -7.61
CA GLY A 172 -7.14 -9.81 -8.34
C GLY A 172 -5.72 -9.56 -7.84
N ILE A 173 -5.45 -9.88 -6.56
CA ILE A 173 -4.10 -9.79 -5.99
C ILE A 173 -3.32 -11.06 -6.31
N VAL A 174 -2.13 -10.90 -6.87
CA VAL A 174 -1.20 -11.99 -7.16
C VAL A 174 -0.26 -12.23 -5.99
N SER A 175 0.34 -11.16 -5.45
CA SER A 175 1.25 -11.22 -4.31
C SER A 175 1.46 -9.83 -3.71
N ILE A 176 2.01 -9.76 -2.51
CA ILE A 176 2.24 -8.51 -1.77
C ILE A 176 3.68 -8.36 -1.32
N ARG A 177 4.10 -7.11 -1.13
CA ARG A 177 5.35 -6.71 -0.50
C ARG A 177 5.04 -5.81 0.69
N THR A 178 5.54 -6.22 1.85
CA THR A 178 5.32 -5.52 3.11
C THR A 178 6.63 -4.87 3.58
N TYR A 179 6.50 -3.73 4.24
CA TYR A 179 7.61 -2.95 4.77
C TYR A 179 7.24 -2.34 6.11
N ARG A 180 8.21 -2.24 7.02
CA ARG A 180 8.10 -1.49 8.28
C ARG A 180 8.92 -0.21 8.21
N GLY A 181 8.25 0.94 8.31
CA GLY A 181 8.92 2.24 8.39
C GLY A 181 8.98 2.81 9.81
N GLY A 182 10.12 3.36 10.19
CA GLY A 182 10.32 4.17 11.38
C GLY A 182 10.27 5.66 11.03
N GLY A 183 9.22 6.37 11.45
CA GLY A 183 9.13 7.82 11.18
C GLY A 183 7.81 8.48 11.51
N ARG A 184 6.72 7.71 11.65
CA ARG A 184 5.45 8.20 12.19
C ARG A 184 5.09 7.32 13.38
N ILE A 185 5.34 7.83 14.58
CA ILE A 185 4.82 7.22 15.80
C ILE A 185 3.31 7.10 15.63
N SER A 186 2.75 5.91 15.87
CA SER A 186 1.31 5.61 15.88
C SER A 186 0.58 6.51 16.88
N TRP A 187 0.29 7.76 16.52
CA TRP A 187 -0.63 8.61 17.27
C TRP A 187 -2.09 8.33 16.91
N ILE A 188 -2.34 7.54 15.87
CA ILE A 188 -3.69 7.20 15.40
C ILE A 188 -4.25 5.92 16.03
N ALA A 189 -3.44 5.14 16.74
CA ALA A 189 -3.89 3.90 17.37
C ALA A 189 -4.56 4.08 18.75
N ASN A 190 -4.79 5.32 19.23
CA ASN A 190 -5.47 5.59 20.51
C ASN A 190 -6.30 6.89 20.49
N GLY A 191 -7.07 7.13 19.42
CA GLY A 191 -7.89 8.34 19.25
C GLY A 191 -9.41 8.16 19.37
N GLY A 192 -9.90 6.98 19.75
CA GLY A 192 -11.33 6.62 19.61
C GLY A 192 -12.00 6.12 20.90
N ALA A 193 -11.65 6.65 22.06
CA ALA A 193 -12.43 6.46 23.28
C ALA A 193 -12.42 7.75 24.12
N ALA A 194 -13.12 8.77 23.64
CA ALA A 194 -13.46 9.92 24.48
C ALA A 194 -14.74 9.58 25.26
N PRO A 195 -14.75 9.62 26.61
CA PRO A 195 -15.97 9.43 27.36
C PRO A 195 -16.89 10.64 27.15
N HIS A 196 -18.13 10.36 26.76
CA HIS A 196 -19.23 11.32 26.81
C HIS A 196 -19.27 11.97 28.19
N ARG A 197 -18.97 13.27 28.27
CA ARG A 197 -19.41 14.12 29.38
C ARG A 197 -20.74 14.74 29.01
N ALA A 198 -21.79 14.23 29.63
CA ALA A 198 -23.04 14.97 29.78
C ALA A 198 -22.79 16.16 30.71
N GLN A 199 -23.19 17.34 30.27
CA GLN A 199 -23.73 18.39 31.12
C GLN A 199 -25.11 18.75 30.58
#